data_AF-A0A072PSD0-F1
#
_entry.id   AF-A0A072PSD0-F1
#
_cell.length_a   1.000
_cell.length_b   1.000
_cell.length_c   1.000
_cell.angle_alpha   90.00
_cell.angle_beta   90.00
_cell.angle_gamma   90.00
#
_symmetry.space_group_name_H-M   'P 1'
#
loop_
_entity.id
_entity.type
_entity.pdbx_description
1 polymer ?
#
loop_
_entity_poly.entity_id
_entity_poly.type
_entity_poly.pdbx_seq_one_letter_code
_entity_poly.pdbx_strand_id
1 'polypeptide(L)'
;MLAPIIWLHSDDPFMPSDISGHLLHTSPRLDFEPIQDRSGRDLNNLSSLNDYGADIFLTADDDASISPNWILGEVPDATGALQNSTACAVVIVEHSDADVDAFYFYFYSFDEGGDIEQVVHPLEKLFPDTKPGDHYGNHVGDWEHNMVRFKAGKPTGIWFSQHAFGQACLWTDETCFSKDGARPVVYSARGSHANYPFPGSHVHDDALIDVADKGQIWDPIKPAYYYKYDPDRKTFAAAEPDITPTDWLYFNGQWGDKQYPDSDPRQKTIPYFGLKKFTNGPNGPQFKHLVRKGLMPDERPKDTVMKTAVRWYLSMYGCCLKDYNPWGVIISIVLGLAVLIGLIVFAVRKLKPHVRGWIERRRGWFVARKEHISRLEQEDVQLGLLGREGIDEDGRYRYPE
;
A
#
# COMPACT_ATOMS: atom_id res chain seq x y z
N MET A 1 -1.55 13.52 27.65
CA MET A 1 -0.39 12.97 28.40
C MET A 1 0.24 11.72 27.78
N LEU A 2 -0.33 11.11 26.73
CA LEU A 2 0.20 9.88 26.11
C LEU A 2 0.53 10.05 24.61
N ALA A 3 0.70 11.31 24.19
CA ALA A 3 1.15 11.64 22.85
C ALA A 3 2.60 11.17 22.65
N PRO A 4 2.97 10.69 21.46
CA PRO A 4 4.35 10.33 21.17
C PRO A 4 5.34 11.49 21.33
N ILE A 5 6.59 11.16 21.63
CA ILE A 5 7.77 12.03 21.45
C ILE A 5 8.55 11.46 20.28
N ILE A 6 8.96 12.32 19.37
CA ILE A 6 9.64 11.91 18.14
C ILE A 6 11.10 12.36 18.22
N TRP A 7 12.02 11.44 17.95
CA TRP A 7 13.38 11.77 17.55
C TRP A 7 13.42 11.89 16.03
N LEU A 8 13.69 13.09 15.55
CA LEU A 8 14.00 13.36 14.15
C LEU A 8 15.43 12.89 13.88
N HIS A 9 15.69 12.41 12.66
CA HIS A 9 17.03 11.96 12.30
C HIS A 9 18.02 13.12 12.32
N SER A 10 19.24 12.88 12.80
CA SER A 10 20.26 13.92 13.03
C SER A 10 20.70 14.67 11.77
N ASP A 11 20.78 13.97 10.64
CA ASP A 11 21.18 14.52 9.33
C ASP A 11 20.00 14.77 8.37
N ASP A 12 18.77 14.81 8.88
CA ASP A 12 17.61 15.12 8.03
C ASP A 12 17.49 16.63 7.81
N PRO A 13 17.48 17.14 6.58
CA PRO A 13 17.21 18.56 6.34
C PRO A 13 15.71 18.89 6.28
N PHE A 14 14.82 17.89 6.20
CA PHE A 14 13.37 18.08 6.04
C PHE A 14 12.66 17.93 7.38
N MET A 15 12.39 19.07 8.01
CA MET A 15 11.79 19.12 9.35
C MET A 15 10.26 19.23 9.29
N PRO A 16 9.56 18.98 10.42
CA PRO A 16 8.12 19.17 10.50
C PRO A 16 7.69 20.54 9.98
N SER A 17 6.65 20.56 9.14
CA SER A 17 6.28 21.73 8.35
C SER A 17 4.90 22.24 8.70
N ASP A 18 4.70 23.56 8.67
CA ASP A 18 3.39 24.16 8.93
C ASP A 18 2.35 23.74 7.88
N ILE A 19 1.26 23.11 8.32
CA ILE A 19 0.21 22.59 7.42
C ILE A 19 -0.44 23.74 6.62
N SER A 20 -0.65 24.90 7.25
CA SER A 20 -1.26 26.06 6.58
C SER A 20 -0.27 26.77 5.66
N GLY A 21 0.99 26.87 6.06
CA GLY A 21 2.09 27.49 5.34
C GLY A 21 2.41 26.74 4.06
N HIS A 22 2.30 25.42 4.06
CA HIS A 22 2.43 24.61 2.84
C HIS A 22 1.43 25.03 1.75
N LEU A 23 0.21 25.42 2.12
CA LEU A 23 -0.80 25.89 1.17
C LEU A 23 -0.45 27.25 0.55
N LEU A 24 0.42 28.04 1.18
CA LEU A 24 0.89 29.32 0.65
C LEU A 24 1.93 29.15 -0.47
N HIS A 25 2.51 27.95 -0.59
CA HIS A 25 3.55 27.62 -1.56
C HIS A 25 3.09 26.59 -2.60
N THR A 26 1.78 26.33 -2.66
CA THR A 26 1.19 25.38 -3.59
C THR A 26 -0.02 25.98 -4.29
N SER A 27 -0.16 25.66 -5.57
CA SER A 27 -1.32 25.99 -6.39
C SER A 27 -2.05 24.71 -6.81
N PRO A 28 -3.39 24.67 -6.72
CA PRO A 28 -4.15 23.50 -7.11
C PRO A 28 -4.14 23.29 -8.62
N ARG A 29 -3.86 22.06 -9.05
CA ARG A 29 -3.89 21.63 -10.44
C ARG A 29 -4.75 20.38 -10.60
N LEU A 30 -5.53 20.34 -11.68
CA LEU A 30 -6.12 19.09 -12.15
C LEU A 30 -5.09 18.46 -13.09
N ASP A 31 -4.48 17.37 -12.64
CA ASP A 31 -3.25 16.86 -13.24
C ASP A 31 -2.11 17.90 -13.28
N PHE A 32 -1.77 18.42 -14.46
CA PHE A 32 -0.76 19.47 -14.64
C PHE A 32 -1.39 20.84 -14.96
N GLU A 33 -2.70 20.87 -15.20
CA GLU A 33 -3.41 22.07 -15.63
C GLU A 33 -3.86 22.89 -14.41
N PRO A 34 -3.56 24.20 -14.37
CA PRO A 34 -3.92 25.05 -13.24
C PRO A 34 -5.43 25.20 -13.13
N ILE A 35 -5.96 25.04 -11.91
CA ILE A 35 -7.36 25.35 -11.64
C ILE A 35 -7.49 26.87 -11.51
N GLN A 36 -8.28 27.47 -12.39
CA GLN A 36 -8.54 28.92 -12.41
C GLN A 36 -9.56 29.31 -11.33
N ASP A 37 -9.28 28.97 -10.07
CA ASP A 37 -10.04 29.45 -8.92
C ASP A 37 -9.27 30.57 -8.24
N ARG A 38 -9.97 31.68 -7.95
CA ARG A 38 -9.40 32.88 -7.34
C ARG A 38 -9.78 33.03 -5.86
N SER A 39 -10.58 32.12 -5.32
CA SER A 39 -10.86 32.09 -3.89
C SER A 39 -9.59 31.64 -3.17
N GLY A 40 -9.03 32.54 -2.34
CA GLY A 40 -7.81 32.28 -1.56
C GLY A 40 -7.95 30.96 -0.82
N ARG A 41 -7.02 30.04 -1.06
CA ARG A 41 -7.06 28.68 -0.52
C ARG A 41 -6.35 28.65 0.82
N ASP A 42 -7.05 28.18 1.83
CA ASP A 42 -6.50 27.93 3.14
C ASP A 42 -7.22 26.73 3.77
N LEU A 43 -6.92 26.47 5.05
CA LEU A 43 -7.48 25.32 5.75
C LEU A 43 -9.01 25.39 5.94
N ASN A 44 -9.65 26.55 5.76
CA ASN A 44 -11.10 26.76 5.92
C ASN A 44 -11.91 26.39 4.67
N ASN A 45 -11.29 26.28 3.50
CA ASN A 45 -12.02 26.09 2.24
C ASN A 45 -11.35 25.14 1.24
N LEU A 46 -10.29 24.43 1.64
CA LEU A 46 -9.54 23.52 0.79
C LEU A 46 -10.42 22.43 0.15
N SER A 47 -11.44 21.94 0.85
CA SER A 47 -12.33 20.88 0.37
C SER A 47 -13.21 21.31 -0.81
N SER A 48 -13.37 22.63 -1.06
CA SER A 48 -14.04 23.14 -2.26
C SER A 48 -13.37 22.68 -3.56
N LEU A 49 -12.09 22.29 -3.51
CA LEU A 49 -11.39 21.71 -4.65
C LEU A 49 -11.96 20.37 -5.11
N ASN A 50 -12.69 19.67 -4.23
CA ASN A 50 -13.30 18.39 -4.54
C ASN A 50 -14.32 18.50 -5.69
N ASP A 51 -14.89 19.68 -5.92
CA ASP A 51 -15.83 19.94 -7.02
C ASP A 51 -15.19 19.81 -8.41
N TYR A 52 -13.85 19.88 -8.48
CA TYR A 52 -13.09 19.75 -9.72
C TYR A 52 -12.66 18.31 -10.03
N GLY A 53 -12.81 17.37 -9.09
CA GLY A 53 -12.49 15.95 -9.27
C GLY A 53 -11.62 15.35 -8.17
N ALA A 54 -11.22 14.09 -8.35
CA ALA A 54 -10.39 13.35 -7.40
C ALA A 54 -8.87 13.54 -7.63
N ASP A 55 -8.47 13.90 -8.85
CA ASP A 55 -7.06 14.04 -9.26
C ASP A 55 -6.56 15.48 -9.14
N ILE A 56 -6.89 16.13 -8.02
CA ILE A 56 -6.38 17.46 -7.69
C ILE A 56 -5.07 17.35 -6.94
N PHE A 57 -4.06 18.10 -7.38
CA PHE A 57 -2.72 18.12 -6.81
C PHE A 57 -2.41 19.52 -6.29
N LEU A 58 -2.01 19.62 -5.02
CA LEU A 58 -1.44 20.85 -4.46
C LEU A 58 0.00 20.98 -4.95
N THR A 59 0.15 21.48 -6.18
CA THR A 59 1.45 21.51 -6.87
C THR A 59 2.28 22.67 -6.36
N ALA A 60 3.54 22.41 -6.01
CA ALA A 60 4.50 23.43 -5.61
C ALA A 60 4.60 24.56 -6.64
N ASP A 61 4.59 25.80 -6.15
CA ASP A 61 4.79 26.99 -6.99
C ASP A 61 6.27 27.16 -7.38
N ASP A 62 7.17 26.72 -6.52
CA ASP A 62 8.62 26.68 -6.72
C ASP A 62 9.08 25.30 -7.25
N ASP A 63 10.27 25.26 -7.86
CA ASP A 63 10.88 23.98 -8.23
C ASP A 63 11.35 23.22 -6.98
N ALA A 64 10.60 22.19 -6.58
CA ALA A 64 10.93 21.38 -5.41
C ALA A 64 12.30 20.69 -5.51
N SER A 65 12.84 20.49 -6.73
CA SER A 65 14.12 19.82 -6.93
C SER A 65 15.36 20.63 -6.51
N ILE A 66 15.18 21.93 -6.23
CA ILE A 66 16.24 22.81 -5.71
C ILE A 66 16.07 23.12 -4.22
N SER A 67 15.17 22.41 -3.52
CA SER A 67 14.93 22.51 -2.08
C SER A 67 14.71 23.96 -1.59
N PRO A 68 13.67 24.68 -2.08
CA PRO A 68 13.32 26.00 -1.57
C PRO A 68 13.07 25.96 -0.06
N ASN A 69 13.36 27.07 0.64
CA ASN A 69 13.40 27.09 2.11
C ASN A 69 12.13 26.57 2.80
N TRP A 70 10.95 26.77 2.23
CA TRP A 70 9.68 26.34 2.84
C TRP A 70 9.52 24.81 2.92
N ILE A 71 10.26 24.08 2.08
CA ILE A 71 10.27 22.61 2.04
C ILE A 71 11.07 22.02 3.23
N LEU A 72 11.99 22.80 3.80
CA LEU A 72 12.86 22.35 4.90
C LEU A 72 12.16 22.32 6.27
N GLY A 73 10.97 22.93 6.39
CA GLY A 73 10.20 22.97 7.64
C GLY A 73 10.86 23.79 8.76
N GLU A 74 10.43 23.54 10.00
CA GLU A 74 10.92 24.22 11.20
C GLU A 74 11.65 23.24 12.13
N VAL A 75 12.89 23.57 12.48
CA VAL A 75 13.65 22.82 13.50
C VAL A 75 13.03 23.06 14.88
N PRO A 76 12.62 22.02 15.62
CA PRO A 76 12.10 22.17 16.98
C PRO A 76 13.12 22.80 17.93
N ASP A 77 12.62 23.56 18.91
CA ASP A 77 13.47 24.14 19.95
C ASP A 77 14.02 23.09 20.93
N ALA A 78 14.78 23.55 21.93
CA ALA A 78 15.38 22.66 22.94
C ALA A 78 14.35 21.89 23.80
N THR A 79 13.09 22.31 23.80
CA THR A 79 11.97 21.62 24.48
C THR A 79 11.20 20.69 23.55
N GLY A 80 11.57 20.66 22.27
CA GLY A 80 10.88 19.95 21.20
C GLY A 80 9.67 20.68 20.64
N ALA A 81 9.44 21.94 20.99
CA ALA A 81 8.30 22.69 20.47
C ALA A 81 8.63 23.36 19.14
N LEU A 82 7.65 23.45 18.25
CA LEU A 82 7.68 24.35 17.11
C LEU A 82 7.12 25.71 17.58
N GLN A 83 7.73 26.80 17.14
CA GLN A 83 7.37 28.15 17.58
C GLN A 83 6.48 28.86 16.56
N ASN A 84 6.66 28.58 15.27
CA ASN A 84 5.95 29.25 14.19
C ASN A 84 5.07 28.32 13.35
N SER A 85 5.24 27.00 13.51
CA SER A 85 4.59 25.97 12.70
C SER A 85 3.68 25.07 13.53
N THR A 86 2.52 24.75 12.98
CA THR A 86 1.63 23.68 13.44
C THR A 86 1.71 22.52 12.45
N ALA A 87 2.61 21.59 12.71
CA ALA A 87 2.91 20.43 11.85
C ALA A 87 2.17 19.15 12.26
N CYS A 88 1.26 19.24 13.23
CA CYS A 88 0.57 18.08 13.79
C CYS A 88 -0.94 18.29 13.86
N ALA A 89 -1.66 17.23 13.51
CA ALA A 89 -3.10 17.12 13.73
C ALA A 89 -3.41 15.86 14.54
N VAL A 90 -4.06 16.04 15.68
CA VAL A 90 -4.54 14.95 16.54
C VAL A 90 -6.00 14.69 16.22
N VAL A 91 -6.31 13.47 15.82
CA VAL A 91 -7.70 13.03 15.54
C VAL A 91 -8.09 11.93 16.50
N ILE A 92 -9.13 12.19 17.29
CA ILE A 92 -9.72 11.22 18.22
C ILE A 92 -10.90 10.53 17.53
N VAL A 93 -10.85 9.21 17.41
CA VAL A 93 -11.93 8.37 16.89
C VAL A 93 -12.56 7.61 18.04
N GLU A 94 -13.83 7.91 18.34
CA GLU A 94 -14.59 7.26 19.40
C GLU A 94 -15.39 6.09 18.79
N HIS A 95 -14.99 4.85 19.06
CA HIS A 95 -15.72 3.65 18.60
C HIS A 95 -16.88 3.29 19.54
N SER A 96 -16.73 3.63 20.82
CA SER A 96 -17.74 3.54 21.88
C SER A 96 -17.32 4.44 23.05
N ASP A 97 -18.15 4.53 24.10
CA ASP A 97 -17.86 5.30 25.31
C ASP A 97 -16.52 4.94 26.00
N ALA A 98 -15.96 3.76 25.71
CA ALA A 98 -14.74 3.26 26.35
C ALA A 98 -13.56 3.02 25.39
N ASP A 99 -13.82 2.81 24.09
CA ASP A 99 -12.80 2.40 23.12
C ASP A 99 -12.52 3.56 22.16
N VAL A 100 -11.30 4.10 22.24
CA VAL A 100 -10.89 5.33 21.54
C VAL A 100 -9.56 5.09 20.84
N ASP A 101 -9.45 5.53 19.59
CA ASP A 101 -8.17 5.64 18.90
C ASP A 101 -7.74 7.11 18.82
N ALA A 102 -6.52 7.41 19.26
CA ALA A 102 -5.91 8.72 19.08
C ALA A 102 -4.86 8.63 17.97
N PHE A 103 -5.14 9.25 16.83
CA PHE A 103 -4.21 9.42 15.74
C PHE A 103 -3.42 10.72 15.94
N TYR A 104 -2.11 10.65 15.74
CA TYR A 104 -1.18 11.77 15.74
C TYR A 104 -0.58 11.84 14.35
N PHE A 105 -1.10 12.73 13.52
CA PHE A 105 -0.61 12.95 12.16
C PHE A 105 0.51 13.99 12.18
N TYR A 106 1.57 13.73 11.43
CA TYR A 106 2.76 14.55 11.29
C TYR A 106 2.88 14.97 9.83
N PHE A 107 3.14 16.25 9.61
CA PHE A 107 3.25 16.82 8.28
C PHE A 107 4.66 17.32 8.00
N TYR A 108 5.17 16.96 6.82
CA TYR A 108 6.41 17.48 6.25
C TYR A 108 6.08 18.02 4.87
N SER A 109 6.73 19.12 4.45
CA SER A 109 6.52 19.69 3.12
C SER A 109 7.22 18.90 2.02
N PHE A 110 8.04 17.92 2.37
CA PHE A 110 8.77 17.06 1.46
C PHE A 110 8.93 15.67 2.05
N ASP A 111 9.03 14.70 1.16
CA ASP A 111 9.65 13.40 1.40
C ASP A 111 10.86 13.29 0.47
N GLU A 112 12.04 13.04 1.05
CA GLU A 112 13.22 12.62 0.31
C GLU A 112 13.27 11.10 0.31
N GLY A 113 12.99 10.52 -0.86
CA GLY A 113 12.95 9.08 -1.03
C GLY A 113 14.34 8.43 -0.90
N GLY A 114 14.35 7.10 -0.91
CA GLY A 114 15.56 6.32 -0.66
C GLY A 114 16.70 6.60 -1.64
N ASP A 115 17.90 6.75 -1.09
CA ASP A 115 19.16 6.74 -1.83
C ASP A 115 19.49 5.32 -2.35
N ILE A 116 20.37 5.21 -3.34
CA ILE A 116 20.90 3.91 -3.75
C ILE A 116 21.67 3.18 -2.64
N GLU A 117 22.31 3.93 -1.74
CA GLU A 117 22.98 3.39 -0.55
C GLU A 117 21.98 2.82 0.48
N GLN A 118 20.70 3.17 0.37
CA GLN A 118 19.59 2.67 1.17
C GLN A 118 18.92 1.44 0.54
N VAL A 119 19.67 0.62 -0.20
CA VAL A 119 19.18 -0.62 -0.81
C VAL A 119 19.89 -1.84 -0.22
N VAL A 120 19.13 -2.88 0.11
CA VAL A 120 19.64 -4.13 0.69
C VAL A 120 20.60 -4.83 -0.27
N HIS A 121 21.77 -5.22 0.24
CA HIS A 121 22.75 -5.97 -0.53
C HIS A 121 22.24 -7.35 -0.98
N PRO A 122 22.40 -7.76 -2.25
CA PRO A 122 23.16 -7.15 -3.36
C PRO A 122 22.31 -6.36 -4.37
N LEU A 123 21.09 -5.97 -4.01
CA LEU A 123 20.14 -5.37 -4.95
C LEU A 123 20.61 -4.01 -5.46
N GLU A 124 21.49 -3.30 -4.73
CA GLU A 124 22.13 -2.07 -5.19
C GLU A 124 22.86 -2.27 -6.54
N LYS A 125 23.39 -3.47 -6.80
CA LYS A 125 24.09 -3.82 -8.05
C LYS A 125 23.17 -3.86 -9.28
N LEU A 126 21.85 -3.87 -9.07
CA LEU A 126 20.87 -3.81 -10.16
C LEU A 126 20.71 -2.38 -10.71
N PHE A 127 21.35 -1.38 -10.07
CA PHE A 127 21.29 0.03 -10.42
C PHE A 127 22.71 0.60 -10.65
N PRO A 128 23.46 0.11 -11.66
CA PRO A 128 24.87 0.49 -11.84
C PRO A 128 25.10 1.96 -12.23
N ASP A 129 24.06 2.62 -12.76
CA ASP A 129 24.14 4.00 -13.24
C ASP A 129 23.71 5.05 -12.20
N THR A 130 23.15 4.62 -11.06
CA THR A 130 22.76 5.50 -9.96
C THR A 130 23.95 5.81 -9.07
N LYS A 131 23.99 7.02 -8.50
CA LYS A 131 25.08 7.48 -7.64
C LYS A 131 24.54 7.83 -6.26
N PRO A 132 25.37 7.79 -5.20
CA PRO A 132 25.01 8.38 -3.92
C PRO A 132 24.54 9.84 -4.11
N GLY A 133 23.44 10.20 -3.46
CA GLY A 133 22.66 11.42 -3.63
C GLY A 133 21.55 11.35 -4.70
N ASP A 134 21.41 10.25 -5.45
CA ASP A 134 20.26 10.04 -6.34
C ASP A 134 19.10 9.42 -5.56
N HIS A 135 18.31 10.27 -4.90
CA HIS A 135 17.09 9.89 -4.20
C HIS A 135 15.94 9.59 -5.17
N TYR A 136 15.26 8.46 -4.98
CA TYR A 136 14.09 8.04 -5.75
C TYR A 136 12.85 7.88 -4.86
N GLY A 137 11.71 8.30 -5.37
CA GLY A 137 10.45 8.28 -4.64
C GLY A 137 10.03 9.63 -4.08
N ASN A 138 10.86 10.67 -4.22
CA ASN A 138 10.62 11.99 -3.62
C ASN A 138 9.23 12.52 -3.96
N HIS A 139 8.58 13.18 -3.01
CA HIS A 139 7.35 13.89 -3.26
C HIS A 139 7.21 15.15 -2.42
N VAL A 140 6.54 16.14 -2.99
CA VAL A 140 6.09 17.31 -2.22
C VAL A 140 4.97 16.87 -1.30
N GLY A 141 5.04 17.35 -0.05
CA GLY A 141 4.15 17.03 1.05
C GLY A 141 4.22 15.57 1.50
N ASP A 142 4.12 15.35 2.80
CA ASP A 142 4.19 14.02 3.38
C ASP A 142 3.37 13.93 4.68
N TRP A 143 2.68 12.80 4.84
CA TRP A 143 1.81 12.53 5.99
C TRP A 143 2.16 11.20 6.63
N GLU A 144 2.81 11.29 7.78
CA GLU A 144 3.12 10.17 8.67
C GLU A 144 2.22 10.19 9.90
N HIS A 145 2.08 9.07 10.61
CA HIS A 145 1.27 9.02 11.82
C HIS A 145 1.58 7.88 12.78
N ASN A 146 1.35 8.16 14.06
CA ASN A 146 1.09 7.11 15.04
C ASN A 146 -0.40 7.02 15.38
N MET A 147 -0.83 5.83 15.81
CA MET A 147 -2.14 5.68 16.46
C MET A 147 -1.96 4.99 17.80
N VAL A 148 -2.51 5.54 18.88
CA VAL A 148 -2.58 4.90 20.19
C VAL A 148 -4.02 4.51 20.47
N ARG A 149 -4.24 3.22 20.74
CA ARG A 149 -5.56 2.70 21.11
C ARG A 149 -5.75 2.69 22.61
N PHE A 150 -6.92 3.11 23.05
CA PHE A 150 -7.36 3.14 24.43
C PHE A 150 -8.59 2.26 24.63
N LYS A 151 -8.61 1.57 25.78
CA LYS A 151 -9.77 0.83 26.28
C LYS A 151 -10.03 1.21 27.72
N ALA A 152 -11.22 1.72 28.01
CA ALA A 152 -11.62 2.28 29.30
C ALA A 152 -10.56 3.26 29.86
N GLY A 153 -10.07 4.16 28.99
CA GLY A 153 -9.07 5.17 29.33
C GLY A 153 -7.63 4.66 29.49
N LYS A 154 -7.36 3.37 29.31
CA LYS A 154 -6.00 2.79 29.40
C LYS A 154 -5.46 2.46 28.01
N PRO A 155 -4.22 2.83 27.69
CA PRO A 155 -3.62 2.49 26.40
C PRO A 155 -3.37 0.98 26.28
N THR A 156 -3.74 0.40 25.15
CA THR A 156 -3.60 -1.04 24.87
C THR A 156 -2.54 -1.35 23.81
N GLY A 157 -2.24 -0.40 22.94
CA GLY A 157 -1.16 -0.53 21.96
C GLY A 157 -0.97 0.73 21.12
N ILE A 158 0.08 0.69 20.31
CA ILE A 158 0.49 1.77 19.41
C ILE A 158 0.78 1.20 18.02
N TRP A 159 0.46 1.99 16.99
CA TRP A 159 0.79 1.80 15.60
C TRP A 159 1.84 2.82 15.17
N PHE A 160 2.82 2.39 14.37
CA PHE A 160 3.83 3.21 13.73
C PHE A 160 3.66 3.09 12.22
N SER A 161 3.33 4.18 11.52
CA SER A 161 3.28 4.22 10.05
C SER A 161 4.68 4.05 9.45
N GLN A 162 4.77 3.24 8.40
CA GLN A 162 5.98 3.06 7.62
C GLN A 162 5.53 2.94 6.16
N HIS A 163 5.64 4.03 5.41
CA HIS A 163 5.22 4.10 4.01
C HIS A 163 3.75 3.66 3.84
N ALA A 164 3.50 2.67 2.98
CA ALA A 164 2.17 2.13 2.72
C ALA A 164 1.59 1.25 3.85
N PHE A 165 2.37 0.90 4.89
CA PHE A 165 1.90 0.07 6.00
C PHE A 165 2.56 0.49 7.33
N GLY A 166 3.13 -0.45 8.09
CA GLY A 166 3.70 -0.17 9.39
C GLY A 166 3.76 -1.36 10.34
N GLN A 167 4.01 -1.04 11.61
CA GLN A 167 4.16 -2.00 12.69
C GLN A 167 3.25 -1.63 13.87
N ALA A 168 2.67 -2.64 14.51
CA ALA A 168 1.92 -2.49 15.76
C ALA A 168 2.68 -3.07 16.95
N CYS A 169 2.62 -2.40 18.09
CA CYS A 169 3.14 -2.86 19.36
C CYS A 169 2.06 -2.87 20.43
N LEU A 170 2.02 -3.94 21.24
CA LEU A 170 1.18 -3.95 22.44
C LEU A 170 1.77 -3.00 23.49
N TRP A 171 0.92 -2.27 24.20
CA TRP A 171 1.40 -1.22 25.11
C TRP A 171 2.28 -1.74 26.25
N THR A 172 2.06 -2.99 26.66
CA THR A 172 2.81 -3.65 27.75
C THR A 172 4.08 -4.35 27.25
N ASP A 173 4.33 -4.36 25.94
CA ASP A 173 5.51 -5.01 25.37
C ASP A 173 6.67 -4.01 25.29
N GLU A 174 7.48 -3.97 26.35
CA GLU A 174 8.68 -3.13 26.44
C GLU A 174 9.79 -3.55 25.46
N THR A 175 9.69 -4.75 24.87
CA THR A 175 10.62 -5.20 23.82
C THR A 175 10.24 -4.67 22.45
N CYS A 176 9.03 -4.11 22.29
CA CYS A 176 8.52 -3.63 21.02
C CYS A 176 8.71 -2.13 20.81
N PHE A 177 8.79 -1.32 21.88
CA PHE A 177 9.11 0.11 21.83
C PHE A 177 9.48 0.67 23.22
N SER A 178 10.15 1.83 23.26
CA SER A 178 10.51 2.53 24.50
C SER A 178 9.55 3.68 24.85
N LYS A 179 9.57 4.12 26.11
CA LYS A 179 8.79 5.26 26.61
C LYS A 179 9.67 6.26 27.34
N ASP A 180 9.34 7.54 27.24
CA ASP A 180 9.86 8.61 28.11
C ASP A 180 8.75 9.01 29.10
N GLY A 181 8.95 8.63 30.36
CA GLY A 181 7.87 8.59 31.35
C GLY A 181 6.72 7.71 30.87
N ALA A 182 5.56 8.33 30.60
CA ALA A 182 4.37 7.63 30.09
C ALA A 182 4.20 7.73 28.56
N ARG A 183 5.02 8.56 27.89
CA ARG A 183 4.87 8.86 26.47
C ARG A 183 5.67 7.88 25.61
N PRO A 184 5.10 7.34 24.52
CA PRO A 184 5.85 6.49 23.60
C PRO A 184 6.94 7.31 22.90
N VAL A 185 8.11 6.69 22.70
CA VAL A 185 9.20 7.28 21.92
C VAL A 185 9.17 6.69 20.51
N VAL A 186 9.29 7.55 19.52
CA VAL A 186 9.27 7.25 18.09
C VAL A 186 10.55 7.79 17.47
N TYR A 187 11.07 7.11 16.46
CA TYR A 187 12.23 7.54 15.68
C TYR A 187 11.77 7.73 14.23
N SER A 188 11.88 8.96 13.73
CA SER A 188 11.58 9.29 12.34
C SER A 188 12.80 8.96 11.49
N ALA A 189 12.59 8.23 10.40
CA ALA A 189 13.64 7.94 9.44
C ALA A 189 14.06 9.20 8.66
N ARG A 190 15.32 9.22 8.19
CA ARG A 190 15.87 10.29 7.37
C ARG A 190 15.16 10.34 6.01
N GLY A 191 14.61 11.50 5.66
CA GLY A 191 14.03 11.81 4.35
C GLY A 191 12.64 11.21 4.15
N SER A 192 12.46 9.92 4.46
CA SER A 192 11.18 9.22 4.30
C SER A 192 10.18 9.47 5.43
N HIS A 193 10.66 10.00 6.55
CA HIS A 193 9.93 10.23 7.79
C HIS A 193 9.19 9.03 8.40
N ALA A 194 9.36 7.82 7.85
CA ALA A 194 8.75 6.60 8.34
C ALA A 194 9.03 6.42 9.84
N ASN A 195 8.01 6.03 10.59
CA ASN A 195 8.06 5.99 12.05
C ASN A 195 8.49 4.61 12.54
N TYR A 196 9.52 4.59 13.39
CA TYR A 196 10.07 3.37 13.95
C TYR A 196 10.04 3.36 15.49
N PRO A 197 9.88 2.19 16.11
CA PRO A 197 9.92 2.07 17.57
C PRO A 197 11.33 2.08 18.17
N PHE A 198 12.36 1.91 17.34
CA PHE A 198 13.77 1.86 17.72
C PHE A 198 14.62 2.62 16.68
N PRO A 199 15.81 3.12 17.06
CA PRO A 199 16.77 3.63 16.09
C PRO A 199 17.47 2.45 15.38
N GLY A 200 18.05 2.74 14.23
CA GLY A 200 18.84 1.81 13.44
C GLY A 200 18.39 1.76 11.98
N SER A 201 18.79 0.68 11.30
CA SER A 201 18.41 0.40 9.92
C SER A 201 17.17 -0.50 9.88
N HIS A 202 16.19 -0.12 9.09
CA HIS A 202 14.90 -0.79 8.99
C HIS A 202 14.60 -1.13 7.53
N VAL A 203 14.48 -2.43 7.23
CA VAL A 203 14.14 -2.86 5.88
C VAL A 203 12.63 -2.71 5.67
N HIS A 204 12.24 -1.97 4.64
CA HIS A 204 10.87 -1.87 4.14
C HIS A 204 10.81 -2.22 2.65
N ASP A 205 9.58 -2.47 2.16
CA ASP A 205 9.31 -2.85 0.77
C ASP A 205 10.22 -3.97 0.21
N ASP A 206 10.65 -4.86 1.11
CA ASP A 206 11.52 -6.01 0.89
C ASP A 206 12.98 -5.70 0.48
N ALA A 207 13.32 -4.45 0.19
CA ALA A 207 14.64 -4.09 -0.37
C ALA A 207 15.17 -2.71 0.01
N LEU A 208 14.34 -1.81 0.51
CA LEU A 208 14.74 -0.44 0.87
C LEU A 208 15.05 -0.36 2.35
N ILE A 209 15.96 0.53 2.73
CA ILE A 209 16.46 0.69 4.09
C ILE A 209 16.21 2.12 4.56
N ASP A 210 15.31 2.25 5.52
CA ASP A 210 15.20 3.47 6.30
C ASP A 210 16.24 3.47 7.42
N VAL A 211 16.77 4.65 7.73
CA VAL A 211 17.68 4.85 8.85
C VAL A 211 17.08 5.89 9.78
N ALA A 212 16.87 5.50 11.03
CA ALA A 212 16.34 6.36 12.08
C ALA A 212 17.34 6.43 13.24
N ASP A 213 17.51 7.60 13.85
CA ASP A 213 18.47 7.78 14.95
C ASP A 213 17.95 8.75 16.04
N LYS A 214 18.84 9.13 16.96
CA LYS A 214 18.53 10.04 18.08
C LYS A 214 19.04 11.45 17.81
N GLY A 215 18.55 12.07 16.74
CA GLY A 215 18.85 13.46 16.38
C GLY A 215 18.13 14.48 17.26
N GLN A 216 17.24 15.28 16.68
CA GLN A 216 16.53 16.35 17.39
C GLN A 216 15.22 15.81 18.00
N ILE A 217 14.90 16.17 19.25
CA ILE A 217 13.58 15.89 19.82
C ILE A 217 12.53 16.82 19.21
N TRP A 218 11.37 16.26 18.90
CA TRP A 218 10.13 16.96 18.58
C TRP A 218 8.99 16.45 19.47
N ASP A 219 8.27 17.39 20.09
CA ASP A 219 7.01 17.17 20.81
C ASP A 219 5.86 17.62 19.88
N PRO A 220 5.24 16.69 19.13
CA PRO A 220 4.31 17.03 18.06
C PRO A 220 3.04 17.71 18.55
N ILE A 221 2.73 17.70 19.85
CA ILE A 221 1.53 18.38 20.37
C ILE A 221 1.79 19.84 20.78
N LYS A 222 2.97 20.39 20.47
CA LYS A 222 3.39 21.75 20.81
C LYS A 222 3.85 22.54 19.58
N PRO A 223 2.92 23.19 18.84
CA PRO A 223 1.46 23.07 18.91
C PRO A 223 0.90 21.95 18.01
N ALA A 224 -0.39 21.66 18.15
CA ALA A 224 -1.15 20.79 17.25
C ALA A 224 -2.59 21.27 17.09
N TYR A 225 -3.22 20.88 15.98
CA TYR A 225 -4.66 20.93 15.85
C TYR A 225 -5.32 19.71 16.49
N TYR A 226 -6.50 19.88 17.09
CA TYR A 226 -7.20 18.80 17.79
C TYR A 226 -8.61 18.62 17.23
N TYR A 227 -8.92 17.39 16.85
CA TYR A 227 -10.19 17.01 16.24
C TYR A 227 -10.78 15.75 16.86
N LYS A 228 -12.10 15.64 16.78
CA LYS A 228 -12.84 14.39 16.92
C LYS A 228 -13.36 13.96 15.56
N TYR A 229 -13.41 12.66 15.31
CA TYR A 229 -14.01 12.06 14.13
C TYR A 229 -15.14 11.13 14.53
N ASP A 230 -16.33 11.39 13.98
CA ASP A 230 -17.51 10.56 14.12
C ASP A 230 -17.51 9.50 12.98
N PRO A 231 -17.34 8.21 13.29
CA PRO A 231 -17.26 7.16 12.28
C PRO A 231 -18.61 6.88 11.57
N ASP A 232 -19.74 7.13 12.23
CA ASP A 232 -21.07 6.88 11.68
C ASP A 232 -21.46 7.97 10.68
N ARG A 233 -21.19 9.23 11.04
CA ARG A 233 -21.47 10.40 10.18
C ARG A 233 -20.35 10.70 9.20
N LYS A 234 -19.15 10.16 9.44
CA LYS A 234 -17.90 10.47 8.72
C LYS A 234 -17.58 11.96 8.76
N THR A 235 -17.69 12.56 9.94
CA THR A 235 -17.49 13.99 10.13
C THR A 235 -16.41 14.31 11.15
N PHE A 236 -15.64 15.36 10.89
CA PHE A 236 -14.68 15.93 11.81
C PHE A 236 -15.31 17.10 12.59
N ALA A 237 -14.94 17.22 13.86
CA ALA A 237 -15.27 18.36 14.71
C ALA A 237 -14.00 18.82 15.42
N ALA A 238 -13.66 20.10 15.32
CA ALA A 238 -12.55 20.67 16.06
C ALA A 238 -12.83 20.73 17.56
N ALA A 239 -11.80 20.59 18.38
CA ALA A 239 -11.88 20.82 19.82
C ALA A 239 -12.16 22.30 20.14
N GLU A 240 -11.66 23.22 19.30
CA GLU A 240 -11.87 24.66 19.39
C GLU A 240 -12.42 25.20 18.05
N PRO A 241 -13.73 25.02 17.76
CA PRO A 241 -14.32 25.30 16.45
C PRO A 241 -14.21 26.74 15.96
N ASP A 242 -14.12 27.71 16.87
CA ASP A 242 -14.08 29.13 16.53
C ASP A 242 -12.75 29.57 15.90
N ILE A 243 -11.68 28.79 16.09
CA ILE A 243 -10.32 29.13 15.66
C ILE A 243 -9.61 28.01 14.90
N THR A 244 -10.14 26.78 14.93
CA THR A 244 -9.53 25.62 14.29
C THR A 244 -10.33 25.18 13.06
N PRO A 245 -9.80 25.34 11.85
CA PRO A 245 -10.48 24.95 10.62
C PRO A 245 -10.60 23.42 10.50
N THR A 246 -11.77 22.93 10.11
CA THR A 246 -12.02 21.49 9.88
C THR A 246 -12.06 21.11 8.41
N ASP A 247 -12.28 22.08 7.51
CA ASP A 247 -12.58 21.84 6.10
C ASP A 247 -11.46 21.08 5.36
N TRP A 248 -10.20 21.43 5.60
CA TRP A 248 -9.05 20.78 4.97
C TRP A 248 -8.96 19.26 5.16
N LEU A 249 -9.51 18.72 6.25
CA LEU A 249 -9.53 17.27 6.50
C LEU A 249 -10.39 16.52 5.47
N TYR A 250 -11.29 17.22 4.79
CA TYR A 250 -12.17 16.69 3.74
C TYR A 250 -11.62 16.85 2.33
N PHE A 251 -10.43 17.44 2.15
CA PHE A 251 -9.82 17.52 0.82
C PHE A 251 -9.46 16.11 0.32
N ASN A 252 -9.93 15.76 -0.88
CA ASN A 252 -9.79 14.43 -1.47
C ASN A 252 -8.57 14.28 -2.37
N GLY A 253 -7.91 15.38 -2.71
CA GLY A 253 -6.75 15.38 -3.59
C GLY A 253 -5.44 15.03 -2.89
N GLN A 254 -4.36 15.28 -3.61
CA GLN A 254 -2.98 15.02 -3.19
C GLN A 254 -2.35 16.27 -2.60
N TRP A 255 -1.70 16.10 -1.45
CA TRP A 255 -0.90 17.12 -0.76
C TRP A 255 0.48 17.21 -1.39
N GLY A 256 0.54 17.54 -2.68
CA GLY A 256 1.78 17.69 -3.42
C GLY A 256 1.63 17.56 -4.92
N ASP A 257 2.76 17.57 -5.61
CA ASP A 257 2.87 17.50 -7.05
C ASP A 257 2.29 16.21 -7.63
N LYS A 258 1.82 16.29 -8.88
CA LYS A 258 1.65 15.10 -9.71
C LYS A 258 3.02 14.60 -10.17
N GLN A 259 3.21 13.27 -10.13
CA GLN A 259 4.38 12.58 -10.66
C GLN A 259 4.73 13.11 -12.05
N TYR A 260 5.94 13.63 -12.18
CA TYR A 260 6.40 14.22 -13.43
C TYR A 260 6.45 13.19 -14.58
N PRO A 261 6.13 13.60 -15.81
CA PRO A 261 6.27 12.74 -16.98
C PRO A 261 7.75 12.42 -17.25
N ASP A 262 8.04 11.30 -17.93
CA ASP A 262 9.42 10.92 -18.29
C ASP A 262 10.14 11.94 -19.18
N SER A 263 9.40 12.85 -19.80
CA SER A 263 9.95 13.95 -20.59
C SER A 263 10.39 15.16 -19.77
N ASP A 264 10.01 15.26 -18.50
CA ASP A 264 10.43 16.36 -17.62
C ASP A 264 11.92 16.22 -17.29
N PRO A 265 12.75 17.28 -17.46
CA PRO A 265 14.20 17.21 -17.21
C PRO A 265 14.57 16.88 -15.77
N ARG A 266 13.68 17.12 -14.80
CA ARG A 266 13.87 16.79 -13.38
C ARG A 266 13.57 15.31 -13.09
N GLN A 267 12.81 14.67 -13.96
CA GLN A 267 12.41 13.29 -13.78
C GLN A 267 13.48 12.32 -14.27
N LYS A 268 13.85 11.37 -13.39
CA LYS A 268 14.63 10.19 -13.75
C LYS A 268 13.79 8.95 -13.49
N THR A 269 13.92 7.95 -14.34
CA THR A 269 13.26 6.66 -14.18
C THR A 269 14.29 5.56 -14.29
N ILE A 270 14.30 4.65 -13.32
CA ILE A 270 15.15 3.46 -13.38
C ILE A 270 14.54 2.50 -14.41
N PRO A 271 15.20 2.24 -15.57
CA PRO A 271 14.56 1.60 -16.73
C PRO A 271 13.96 0.21 -16.46
N TYR A 272 14.56 -0.57 -15.55
CA TYR A 272 14.18 -1.96 -15.31
C TYR A 272 13.11 -2.14 -14.23
N PHE A 273 13.02 -1.19 -13.30
CA PHE A 273 12.10 -1.24 -12.16
C PHE A 273 10.98 -0.21 -12.27
N GLY A 274 11.10 0.75 -13.18
CA GLY A 274 10.14 1.83 -13.35
C GLY A 274 10.11 2.80 -12.15
N LEU A 275 11.08 2.73 -11.25
CA LEU A 275 11.15 3.60 -10.08
C LEU A 275 11.39 5.03 -10.53
N LYS A 276 10.57 5.93 -10.01
CA LYS A 276 10.46 7.33 -10.41
C LYS A 276 11.22 8.21 -9.42
N LYS A 277 11.94 9.22 -9.91
CA LYS A 277 12.64 10.18 -9.05
C LYS A 277 11.66 11.01 -8.22
N PHE A 278 10.68 11.62 -8.88
CA PHE A 278 9.55 12.26 -8.23
C PHE A 278 8.29 11.42 -8.41
N THR A 279 7.47 11.29 -7.37
CA THR A 279 6.18 10.58 -7.36
C THR A 279 5.04 11.56 -7.05
N ASN A 280 3.81 11.05 -6.95
CA ASN A 280 2.67 11.88 -6.54
C ASN A 280 2.82 12.21 -5.04
N GLY A 281 2.43 13.42 -4.63
CA GLY A 281 2.16 13.72 -3.23
C GLY A 281 1.07 12.81 -2.65
N PRO A 282 1.02 12.60 -1.33
CA PRO A 282 0.07 11.70 -0.70
C PRO A 282 -1.29 12.34 -0.44
N ASN A 283 -2.30 11.50 -0.22
CA ASN A 283 -3.60 11.97 0.26
C ASN A 283 -3.54 12.33 1.76
N GLY A 284 -4.48 13.18 2.20
CA GLY A 284 -4.54 13.67 3.58
C GLY A 284 -5.04 12.65 4.63
N PRO A 285 -5.14 13.07 5.90
CA PRO A 285 -5.42 12.20 7.06
C PRO A 285 -6.66 11.31 6.95
N GLN A 286 -7.74 11.76 6.30
CA GLN A 286 -8.97 10.97 6.17
C GLN A 286 -8.76 9.62 5.43
N PHE A 287 -7.71 9.52 4.61
CA PHE A 287 -7.38 8.31 3.84
C PHE A 287 -6.52 7.31 4.63
N LYS A 288 -6.08 7.64 5.84
CA LYS A 288 -5.16 6.80 6.65
C LYS A 288 -5.90 5.75 7.51
N HIS A 289 -7.03 5.25 7.02
CA HIS A 289 -7.87 4.22 7.67
C HIS A 289 -8.22 4.57 9.13
N LEU A 290 -8.98 5.64 9.35
CA LEU A 290 -9.32 6.11 10.71
C LEU A 290 -10.16 5.11 11.52
N VAL A 291 -10.93 4.24 10.86
CA VAL A 291 -11.77 3.22 11.52
C VAL A 291 -11.16 1.84 11.29
N ARG A 292 -10.61 1.22 12.35
CA ARG A 292 -9.90 -0.07 12.29
C ARG A 292 -10.44 -1.05 13.32
N LYS A 293 -10.49 -2.35 13.00
CA LYS A 293 -10.82 -3.39 13.99
C LYS A 293 -9.70 -3.58 15.00
N GLY A 294 -8.44 -3.42 14.59
CA GLY A 294 -7.24 -3.55 15.42
C GLY A 294 -6.34 -2.31 15.39
N LEU A 295 -5.12 -2.47 15.88
CA LEU A 295 -4.07 -1.43 15.76
C LEU A 295 -3.68 -1.20 14.28
N MET A 296 -3.64 -2.29 13.51
CA MET A 296 -3.26 -2.28 12.11
C MET A 296 -4.44 -1.93 11.21
N PRO A 297 -4.21 -1.32 10.03
CA PRO A 297 -5.23 -1.24 8.99
C PRO A 297 -5.82 -2.61 8.66
N ASP A 298 -7.12 -2.67 8.42
CA ASP A 298 -7.85 -3.94 8.19
C ASP A 298 -7.50 -4.58 6.84
N GLU A 299 -7.12 -3.76 5.87
CA GLU A 299 -6.68 -4.20 4.54
C GLU A 299 -5.16 -4.12 4.46
N ARG A 300 -4.53 -5.22 4.05
CA ARG A 300 -3.10 -5.23 3.75
C ARG A 300 -2.87 -4.77 2.31
N PRO A 301 -1.79 -4.01 2.04
CA PRO A 301 -1.35 -3.78 0.67
C PRO A 301 -1.17 -5.10 -0.07
N LYS A 302 -1.59 -5.15 -1.33
CA LYS A 302 -1.40 -6.34 -2.17
C LYS A 302 0.07 -6.46 -2.53
N ASP A 303 0.66 -7.62 -2.27
CA ASP A 303 2.01 -7.92 -2.73
C ASP A 303 2.07 -7.89 -4.26
N THR A 304 3.06 -7.17 -4.78
CA THR A 304 3.34 -7.18 -6.21
C THR A 304 4.15 -8.43 -6.57
N VAL A 305 4.11 -8.83 -7.85
CA VAL A 305 4.97 -9.89 -8.37
C VAL A 305 6.44 -9.55 -8.13
N MET A 306 6.81 -8.27 -8.26
CA MET A 306 8.16 -7.77 -8.01
C MET A 306 8.58 -8.00 -6.55
N LYS A 307 7.77 -7.55 -5.58
CA LYS A 307 8.04 -7.77 -4.14
C LYS A 307 8.24 -9.24 -3.81
N THR A 308 7.36 -10.09 -4.35
CA THR A 308 7.46 -11.56 -4.19
C THR A 308 8.77 -12.11 -4.75
N ALA A 309 9.19 -11.64 -5.93
CA ALA A 309 10.44 -12.05 -6.56
C ALA A 309 11.68 -11.59 -5.78
N VAL A 310 11.67 -10.36 -5.26
CA VAL A 310 12.72 -9.80 -4.39
C VAL A 310 12.85 -10.62 -3.11
N ARG A 311 11.74 -10.89 -2.41
CA ARG A 311 11.71 -11.74 -1.21
C ARG A 311 12.31 -13.12 -1.46
N TRP A 312 11.92 -13.75 -2.57
CA TRP A 312 12.49 -15.05 -2.98
C TRP A 312 14.00 -14.94 -3.24
N TYR A 313 14.44 -13.94 -3.99
CA TYR A 313 15.85 -13.75 -4.33
C TYR A 313 16.71 -13.58 -3.07
N LEU A 314 16.30 -12.70 -2.15
CA LEU A 314 17.02 -12.47 -0.89
C LEU A 314 17.04 -13.72 0.00
N SER A 315 15.97 -14.52 0.04
CA SER A 315 15.93 -15.78 0.78
C SER A 315 16.93 -16.82 0.28
N MET A 316 17.23 -16.80 -1.03
CA MET A 316 18.19 -17.70 -1.67
C MET A 316 19.61 -17.14 -1.71
N TYR A 317 19.78 -15.84 -1.44
CA TYR A 317 21.07 -15.16 -1.56
C TYR A 317 22.13 -15.77 -0.66
N GLY A 318 21.84 -15.87 0.64
CA GLY A 318 22.80 -16.37 1.63
C GLY A 318 23.28 -17.82 1.39
N CYS A 319 22.44 -18.69 0.83
CA CYS A 319 22.78 -20.11 0.62
C CYS A 319 23.43 -20.40 -0.73
N CYS A 320 22.97 -19.69 -1.77
CA CYS A 320 23.01 -20.23 -3.12
C CYS A 320 23.35 -19.19 -4.19
N LEU A 321 23.12 -17.90 -3.92
CA LEU A 321 23.32 -16.83 -4.91
C LEU A 321 24.38 -15.79 -4.52
N LYS A 322 25.03 -15.93 -3.34
CA LYS A 322 25.98 -14.95 -2.79
C LYS A 322 27.10 -14.56 -3.75
N ASP A 323 27.67 -15.53 -4.45
CA ASP A 323 28.81 -15.32 -5.37
C ASP A 323 28.38 -15.04 -6.81
N TYR A 324 27.06 -14.95 -7.07
CA TYR A 324 26.51 -14.73 -8.39
C TYR A 324 26.08 -13.27 -8.58
N ASN A 325 26.41 -12.70 -9.74
CA ASN A 325 25.89 -11.38 -10.12
C ASN A 325 24.35 -11.45 -10.23
N PRO A 326 23.59 -10.54 -9.59
CA PRO A 326 22.13 -10.50 -9.69
C PRO A 326 21.60 -10.57 -11.13
N TRP A 327 22.24 -9.88 -12.08
CA TRP A 327 21.88 -9.93 -13.50
C TRP A 327 22.07 -11.31 -14.11
N GLY A 328 23.12 -12.03 -13.72
CA GLY A 328 23.37 -13.41 -14.16
C GLY A 328 22.29 -14.37 -13.67
N VAL A 329 21.79 -14.17 -12.44
CA VAL A 329 20.67 -14.95 -11.89
C VAL A 329 19.39 -14.69 -12.67
N ILE A 330 19.06 -13.41 -12.91
CA ILE A 330 17.87 -13.02 -13.69
C ILE A 330 17.91 -13.64 -15.09
N ILE A 331 19.03 -13.49 -15.81
CA ILE A 331 19.20 -14.07 -17.15
C ILE A 331 19.02 -15.58 -17.13
N SER A 332 19.59 -16.28 -16.13
CA SER A 332 19.47 -17.74 -15.99
C SER A 332 18.02 -18.18 -15.76
N ILE A 333 17.26 -17.44 -14.94
CA ILE A 333 15.84 -17.71 -14.70
C ILE A 333 15.02 -17.50 -15.98
N VAL A 334 15.25 -16.41 -16.70
CA VAL A 334 14.54 -16.12 -17.97
C VAL A 334 14.81 -17.21 -19.00
N LEU A 335 16.07 -17.63 -19.15
CA LEU A 335 16.43 -18.73 -20.05
C LEU A 335 15.80 -20.06 -19.61
N GLY A 336 15.83 -20.37 -18.32
CA GLY A 336 15.20 -21.58 -17.76
C GLY A 336 13.70 -21.63 -18.00
N LEU A 337 13.00 -20.50 -17.81
CA LEU A 337 11.56 -20.38 -18.10
C LEU A 337 11.28 -20.52 -19.60
N ALA A 338 12.08 -19.91 -20.47
CA ALA A 338 11.93 -20.05 -21.92
C ALA A 338 12.08 -21.51 -22.37
N VAL A 339 13.07 -22.24 -21.81
CA VAL A 339 13.28 -23.68 -22.06
C VAL A 339 12.09 -24.49 -21.55
N LEU A 340 11.63 -24.25 -20.32
CA LEU A 340 10.48 -24.95 -19.73
C LEU A 340 9.21 -24.75 -20.56
N ILE A 341 8.92 -23.50 -20.96
CA ILE A 341 7.79 -23.18 -21.85
C ILE A 341 7.95 -23.93 -23.18
N GLY A 342 9.15 -23.93 -23.76
CA GLY A 342 9.46 -24.68 -24.97
C GLY A 342 9.17 -26.18 -24.82
N LEU A 343 9.58 -26.78 -23.71
CA LEU A 343 9.32 -28.20 -23.39
C LEU A 343 7.84 -28.48 -23.20
N ILE A 344 7.10 -27.61 -22.50
CA ILE A 344 5.65 -27.74 -22.33
C ILE A 344 4.95 -27.65 -23.67
N VAL A 345 5.27 -26.65 -24.49
CA VAL A 345 4.70 -26.50 -25.83
C VAL A 345 5.02 -27.71 -26.71
N PHE A 346 6.24 -28.23 -26.65
CA PHE A 346 6.64 -29.44 -27.37
C PHE A 346 5.87 -30.66 -26.89
N ALA A 347 5.77 -30.87 -25.57
CA ALA A 347 5.03 -31.98 -24.97
C ALA A 347 3.55 -31.91 -25.35
N VAL A 348 2.92 -30.73 -25.24
CA VAL A 348 1.53 -30.51 -25.67
C VAL A 348 1.39 -30.81 -27.17
N ARG A 349 2.28 -30.31 -28.03
CA ARG A 349 2.23 -30.58 -29.48
C ARG A 349 2.39 -32.07 -29.81
N LYS A 350 3.25 -32.80 -29.10
CA LYS A 350 3.45 -34.25 -29.27
C LYS A 350 2.29 -35.07 -28.71
N LEU A 351 1.74 -34.70 -27.55
CA LEU A 351 0.66 -35.42 -26.87
C LEU A 351 -0.72 -35.13 -27.48
N LYS A 352 -0.95 -33.93 -28.02
CA LYS A 352 -2.22 -33.52 -28.64
C LYS A 352 -2.78 -34.53 -29.67
N PRO A 353 -2.00 -35.05 -30.63
CA PRO A 353 -2.52 -36.08 -31.56
C PRO A 353 -2.84 -37.42 -30.88
N HIS A 354 -2.07 -37.84 -29.86
CA HIS A 354 -2.34 -39.07 -29.12
C HIS A 354 -3.56 -38.97 -28.21
N VAL A 355 -3.73 -37.82 -27.53
CA VAL A 355 -4.90 -37.52 -26.71
C VAL A 355 -6.15 -37.41 -27.60
N ARG A 356 -6.06 -36.73 -28.74
CA ARG A 356 -7.16 -36.64 -29.71
C ARG A 356 -7.57 -38.02 -30.24
N GLY A 357 -6.60 -38.84 -30.66
CA GLY A 357 -6.88 -40.21 -31.10
C GLY A 357 -7.42 -41.11 -29.98
N TRP A 358 -7.03 -40.91 -28.73
CA TRP A 358 -7.60 -41.62 -27.59
C TRP A 358 -9.05 -41.19 -27.29
N ILE A 359 -9.36 -39.89 -27.36
CA ILE A 359 -10.73 -39.37 -27.20
C ILE A 359 -11.65 -39.88 -28.32
N GLU A 360 -11.18 -39.87 -29.56
CA GLU A 360 -11.93 -40.37 -30.73
C GLU A 360 -12.20 -41.88 -30.61
N ARG A 361 -11.21 -42.68 -30.18
CA ARG A 361 -11.41 -44.12 -29.88
C ARG A 361 -12.40 -44.36 -28.75
N ARG A 362 -12.34 -43.57 -27.67
CA ARG A 362 -13.31 -43.67 -26.56
C ARG A 362 -14.73 -43.32 -27.03
N ARG A 363 -14.90 -42.24 -27.80
CA ARG A 363 -16.20 -41.88 -28.39
C ARG A 363 -16.74 -42.99 -29.28
N GLY A 364 -15.91 -43.55 -30.17
CA GLY A 364 -16.29 -44.68 -31.02
C GLY A 364 -16.74 -45.89 -30.22
N TRP A 365 -16.03 -46.25 -29.15
CA TRP A 365 -16.41 -47.33 -28.25
C TRP A 365 -17.76 -47.10 -27.56
N PHE A 366 -18.02 -45.88 -27.07
CA PHE A 366 -19.30 -45.54 -26.44
C PHE A 366 -20.47 -45.58 -27.45
N VAL A 367 -20.27 -45.12 -28.68
CA VAL A 367 -21.29 -45.19 -29.75
C VAL A 367 -21.58 -46.63 -30.13
N ALA A 368 -20.54 -47.44 -30.39
CA ALA A 368 -20.70 -48.86 -30.72
C ALA A 368 -21.37 -49.65 -29.61
N ARG A 369 -21.04 -49.36 -28.34
CA ARG A 369 -21.70 -49.96 -27.18
C ARG A 369 -23.18 -49.59 -27.10
N LYS A 370 -23.53 -48.34 -27.40
CA LYS A 370 -24.92 -47.87 -27.40
C LYS A 370 -25.73 -48.54 -28.53
N GLU A 371 -25.16 -48.66 -29.72
CA GLU A 371 -25.78 -49.37 -30.86
C GLU A 371 -25.92 -50.88 -30.63
N HIS A 372 -24.99 -51.48 -29.87
CA HIS A 372 -25.10 -52.89 -29.49
C HIS A 372 -26.24 -53.10 -28.48
N ILE A 373 -26.34 -52.24 -27.45
CA ILE A 373 -27.43 -52.28 -26.48
C ILE A 373 -28.79 -52.07 -27.17
N SER A 374 -28.91 -51.08 -28.08
CA SER A 374 -30.17 -50.84 -28.79
C SER A 374 -30.57 -52.00 -29.72
N ARG A 375 -29.61 -52.73 -30.28
CA ARG A 375 -29.90 -53.94 -31.08
C ARG A 375 -30.40 -55.07 -30.20
N LEU A 376 -29.79 -55.29 -29.05
CA LEU A 376 -30.27 -56.29 -28.09
C LEU A 376 -31.69 -55.95 -27.61
N GLU A 377 -31.99 -54.68 -27.34
CA GLU A 377 -33.35 -54.23 -27.00
C GLU A 377 -34.35 -54.44 -28.15
N GLN A 378 -33.94 -54.23 -29.42
CA GLN A 378 -34.79 -54.49 -30.58
C GLN A 378 -35.02 -55.98 -30.85
N GLU A 379 -34.02 -56.82 -30.62
CA GLU A 379 -34.14 -58.29 -30.71
C GLU A 379 -35.08 -58.83 -29.62
N ASP A 380 -34.95 -58.34 -28.38
CA ASP A 380 -35.88 -58.68 -27.28
C ASP A 380 -37.31 -58.24 -27.58
N VAL A 381 -37.49 -57.06 -28.20
CA VAL A 381 -38.82 -56.57 -28.62
C VAL A 381 -39.39 -57.38 -29.79
N GLN A 382 -38.59 -57.79 -30.78
CA GLN A 382 -39.05 -58.67 -31.87
C GLN A 382 -39.40 -60.07 -31.37
N LEU A 383 -38.62 -60.64 -30.45
CA LEU A 383 -38.95 -61.91 -29.79
C LEU A 383 -40.22 -61.80 -28.95
N GLY A 384 -40.45 -60.65 -28.30
CA GLY A 384 -41.69 -60.36 -27.56
C GLY A 384 -42.93 -60.15 -28.46
N LEU A 385 -42.75 -59.62 -29.67
CA LEU A 385 -43.84 -59.37 -30.64
C LEU A 385 -44.22 -60.62 -31.45
N LEU A 386 -43.30 -61.56 -31.69
CA LEU A 386 -43.61 -62.85 -32.32
C LEU A 386 -44.25 -63.87 -31.36
N GLY A 387 -44.27 -63.57 -30.05
CA GLY A 387 -44.90 -64.41 -29.02
C GLY A 387 -46.30 -63.96 -28.58
N ARG A 388 -46.92 -62.99 -29.25
CA ARG A 388 -48.19 -62.36 -28.82
C ARG A 388 -49.23 -62.23 -29.93
N GLU A 389 -49.37 -63.27 -30.76
CA GLU A 389 -50.64 -63.54 -31.43
C GLU A 389 -51.37 -64.63 -30.67
N GLY A 390 -52.48 -64.24 -30.01
CA GLY A 390 -53.46 -65.18 -29.48
C GLY A 390 -53.69 -65.13 -27.98
N ILE A 391 -54.17 -64.00 -27.44
CA ILE A 391 -55.13 -63.99 -26.30
C ILE A 391 -56.05 -62.77 -26.45
N ASP A 392 -57.35 -63.02 -26.52
CA ASP A 392 -58.49 -62.09 -26.66
C ASP A 392 -59.11 -61.69 -25.30
N GLU A 393 -59.96 -60.67 -25.33
CA GLU A 393 -60.29 -59.72 -24.24
C GLU A 393 -61.09 -60.23 -23.02
N ASP A 394 -61.36 -61.53 -22.85
CA ASP A 394 -62.24 -62.02 -21.76
C ASP A 394 -61.59 -62.95 -20.72
N GLY A 395 -60.26 -63.06 -20.71
CA GLY A 395 -59.49 -63.36 -19.48
C GLY A 395 -59.85 -64.64 -18.70
N ARG A 396 -60.29 -65.73 -19.34
CA ARG A 396 -60.41 -67.06 -18.70
C ARG A 396 -59.97 -68.21 -19.59
N TYR A 397 -59.11 -69.05 -19.03
CA TYR A 397 -58.56 -70.28 -19.61
C TYR A 397 -59.63 -71.35 -19.89
N ARG A 398 -59.57 -71.98 -21.07
CA ARG A 398 -60.20 -73.28 -21.38
C ARG A 398 -59.11 -74.35 -21.59
N TYR A 399 -59.27 -75.49 -20.93
CA TYR A 399 -58.59 -76.75 -21.28
C TYR A 399 -59.57 -77.64 -22.08
N PRO A 400 -59.14 -78.26 -23.20
CA PRO A 400 -59.90 -79.31 -23.86
C PRO A 400 -59.29 -80.72 -23.66
N GLU A 401 -60.20 -81.71 -23.65
CA GLU A 401 -59.97 -83.14 -23.88
C GLU A 401 -59.42 -83.47 -25.27
#